data_AF-A0A814S428-F1
#
_entry.id   AF-A0A814S428-F1
#
_cell.length_a   1.000
_cell.length_b   1.000
_cell.length_c   1.000
_cell.angle_alpha   90.00
_cell.angle_beta   90.00
_cell.angle_gamma   90.00
#
_symmetry.space_group_name_H-M   'P 1'
#
loop_
_entity.id
_entity.type
_entity.pdbx_description
1 polymer ?
#
loop_
_entity_poly.entity_id
_entity_poly.type
_entity_poly.pdbx_seq_one_letter_code
_entity_poly.pdbx_strand_id
1 'polypeptide(L)'
;MVRLDIPSRLQWDHDNGFCGETAIQSIGLYYGAWLSQKLVRTINQGEYLMQRVSDDDCRDPLRTLSILHFTYDEWDWKNSPEPQFRSFCYWMKKSILHRHPVIFGVCLESSSGFETYDHIVPAVGIRYRNEDEYDPNDELIYYDLFSRDEMKRHMNEEEFGSTTTIMCEKDYAEYGCIPLNINYGIAITGIVDEDRVTLPIQLSVSSYEEPNVDFDEEPIEMIGIVQITDLIVGNVYILLRYSSYEHVPTKGDANIFLQSKFDAKHQFTAHQTTYTYKDAKSIFSTDCVYYRCIQKTD
;
A
#
# COMPACT_ATOMS: atom_id res chain seq x y z
N MET A 1 10.36 5.64 17.03
CA MET A 1 9.22 5.90 16.13
C MET A 1 9.68 5.61 14.71
N VAL A 2 8.90 4.82 13.98
CA VAL A 2 9.06 4.63 12.54
C VAL A 2 7.85 5.21 11.85
N ARG A 3 8.06 6.02 10.81
CA ARG A 3 7.02 6.58 9.95
C ARG A 3 7.46 6.41 8.51
N LEU A 4 6.63 5.73 7.73
CA LEU A 4 6.84 5.52 6.30
C LEU A 4 6.28 6.72 5.55
N ASP A 5 7.00 7.23 4.55
CA ASP A 5 6.55 8.38 3.77
C ASP A 5 5.53 7.92 2.72
N ILE A 6 4.33 7.66 3.21
CA ILE A 6 3.17 7.17 2.48
C ILE A 6 2.10 8.25 2.62
N PRO A 7 1.58 8.82 1.52
CA PRO A 7 0.54 9.83 1.61
C PRO A 7 -0.84 9.19 1.78
N SER A 8 -1.72 9.84 2.57
CA SER A 8 -3.15 9.51 2.56
C SER A 8 -3.74 9.71 1.17
N ARG A 9 -4.82 8.99 0.88
CA ARG A 9 -5.64 9.07 -0.34
C ARG A 9 -7.11 9.02 0.06
N LEU A 10 -7.98 9.63 -0.76
CA LEU A 10 -9.42 9.58 -0.56
C LEU A 10 -10.04 8.42 -1.34
N GLN A 11 -10.77 7.54 -0.66
CA GLN A 11 -11.52 6.49 -1.31
C GLN A 11 -12.79 7.01 -1.99
N TRP A 12 -13.25 6.31 -3.01
CA TRP A 12 -14.62 6.45 -3.49
C TRP A 12 -15.61 5.74 -2.58
N ASP A 13 -16.72 6.40 -2.27
CA ASP A 13 -17.75 5.95 -1.33
C ASP A 13 -18.99 5.42 -2.06
N HIS A 14 -18.79 4.41 -2.90
CA HIS A 14 -19.85 3.69 -3.62
C HIS A 14 -19.42 2.24 -3.90
N ASP A 15 -20.35 1.38 -4.32
CA ASP A 15 -20.10 -0.04 -4.62
C ASP A 15 -19.32 -0.78 -3.52
N ASN A 16 -19.83 -0.65 -2.28
CA ASN A 16 -19.23 -1.15 -1.03
C ASN A 16 -17.92 -0.44 -0.61
N GLY A 17 -17.60 0.72 -1.20
CA GLY A 17 -16.42 1.51 -0.88
C GLY A 17 -15.17 0.99 -1.56
N PHE A 18 -14.15 1.85 -1.73
CA PHE A 18 -12.88 1.55 -2.40
C PHE A 18 -11.67 1.53 -1.45
N CYS A 19 -11.90 1.18 -0.20
CA CYS A 19 -10.91 1.24 0.87
C CYS A 19 -9.66 0.39 0.57
N GLY A 20 -9.83 -0.87 0.14
CA GLY A 20 -8.73 -1.76 -0.21
C GLY A 20 -7.94 -1.28 -1.44
N GLU A 21 -8.63 -0.81 -2.48
CA GLU A 21 -8.01 -0.24 -3.68
C GLU A 21 -7.22 1.03 -3.37
N THR A 22 -7.79 1.89 -2.53
CA THR A 22 -7.19 3.16 -2.11
C THR A 22 -5.99 2.92 -1.21
N ALA A 23 -6.03 1.92 -0.34
CA ALA A 23 -4.89 1.50 0.47
C ALA A 23 -3.73 1.00 -0.42
N ILE A 24 -4.03 0.20 -1.45
CA ILE A 24 -3.04 -0.25 -2.45
C ILE A 24 -2.50 0.93 -3.27
N GLN A 25 -3.35 1.87 -3.70
CA GLN A 25 -2.91 3.09 -4.38
C GLN A 25 -1.93 3.89 -3.51
N SER A 26 -2.28 4.12 -2.25
CA SER A 26 -1.47 4.85 -1.27
C SER A 26 -0.10 4.18 -1.07
N ILE A 27 -0.07 2.86 -0.87
CA ILE A 27 1.17 2.11 -0.71
C ILE A 27 1.96 1.99 -2.02
N GLY A 28 1.29 1.93 -3.17
CA GLY A 28 1.93 1.90 -4.48
C GLY A 28 2.87 3.10 -4.66
N LEU A 29 2.45 4.28 -4.19
CA LEU A 29 3.27 5.49 -4.21
C LEU A 29 4.59 5.31 -3.45
N TYR A 30 4.56 4.62 -2.30
CA TYR A 30 5.76 4.29 -1.52
C TYR A 30 6.77 3.41 -2.27
N TYR A 31 6.29 2.66 -3.26
CA TYR A 31 7.11 1.78 -4.10
C TYR A 31 7.26 2.27 -5.54
N GLY A 32 7.00 3.55 -5.78
CA GLY A 32 7.23 4.18 -7.08
C GLY A 32 6.19 3.80 -8.14
N ALA A 33 4.96 3.51 -7.73
CA ALA A 33 3.84 3.18 -8.62
C ALA A 33 2.63 4.09 -8.38
N TRP A 34 1.97 4.52 -9.46
CA TRP A 34 0.62 5.07 -9.43
C TRP A 34 -0.34 4.03 -9.97
N LEU A 35 -1.36 3.70 -9.18
CA LEU A 35 -2.39 2.71 -9.49
C LEU A 35 -3.74 3.35 -9.23
N SER A 36 -4.55 3.56 -10.27
CA SER A 36 -5.92 4.07 -10.10
C SER A 36 -6.77 3.10 -9.28
N GLN A 37 -7.70 3.63 -8.47
CA GLN A 37 -8.64 2.83 -7.68
C GLN A 37 -9.42 1.87 -8.59
N LYS A 38 -9.87 2.36 -9.76
CA LYS A 38 -10.57 1.55 -10.76
C LYS A 38 -9.73 0.41 -11.32
N LEU A 39 -8.44 0.63 -11.56
CA LEU A 39 -7.55 -0.42 -12.05
C LEU A 39 -7.43 -1.56 -11.04
N VAL A 40 -7.20 -1.23 -9.76
CA VAL A 40 -7.06 -2.25 -8.71
C VAL A 40 -8.35 -3.06 -8.58
N ARG A 41 -9.51 -2.39 -8.54
CA ARG A 41 -10.85 -3.02 -8.56
C ARG A 41 -11.03 -3.96 -9.75
N THR A 42 -10.59 -3.52 -10.94
CA THR A 42 -10.72 -4.28 -12.19
C THR A 42 -9.85 -5.53 -12.18
N ILE A 43 -8.58 -5.42 -11.75
CA ILE A 43 -7.67 -6.56 -11.61
C ILE A 43 -8.22 -7.57 -10.60
N ASN A 44 -8.75 -7.06 -9.48
CA ASN A 44 -9.35 -7.88 -8.45
C ASN A 44 -10.69 -8.51 -8.86
N GLN A 45 -11.29 -8.05 -9.96
CA GLN A 45 -12.61 -8.49 -10.47
C GLN A 45 -13.75 -8.18 -9.50
N GLY A 46 -13.67 -7.05 -8.80
CA GLY A 46 -14.64 -6.62 -7.80
C GLY A 46 -13.93 -6.08 -6.56
N GLU A 47 -14.72 -5.71 -5.56
CA GLU A 47 -14.25 -5.14 -4.29
C GLU A 47 -13.04 -5.89 -3.72
N TYR A 48 -11.98 -5.13 -3.40
CA TYR A 48 -10.80 -5.67 -2.74
C TYR A 48 -11.10 -6.01 -1.27
N LEU A 49 -11.08 -7.31 -0.98
CA LEU A 49 -11.29 -7.87 0.36
C LEU A 49 -9.99 -8.47 0.87
N MET A 50 -9.80 -8.49 2.20
CA MET A 50 -8.62 -9.08 2.84
C MET A 50 -8.60 -10.61 2.81
N GLN A 51 -9.65 -11.24 2.30
CA GLN A 51 -9.75 -12.69 2.15
C GLN A 51 -10.67 -13.06 0.98
N ARG A 52 -10.53 -14.30 0.48
CA ARG A 52 -11.50 -14.89 -0.44
C ARG A 52 -12.78 -15.24 0.32
N VAL A 53 -13.94 -14.85 -0.21
CA VAL A 53 -15.24 -15.09 0.44
C VAL A 53 -15.70 -16.55 0.29
N SER A 54 -15.35 -17.19 -0.83
CA SER A 54 -15.63 -18.60 -1.10
C SER A 54 -14.62 -19.20 -2.09
N ASP A 55 -14.58 -20.53 -2.21
CA ASP A 55 -13.68 -21.23 -3.14
C ASP A 55 -13.96 -20.84 -4.62
N ASP A 56 -15.21 -20.55 -4.93
CA ASP A 56 -15.68 -20.13 -6.27
C ASP A 56 -15.51 -18.61 -6.51
N ASP A 57 -15.15 -17.83 -5.49
CA ASP A 57 -14.92 -16.39 -5.63
C ASP A 57 -13.60 -16.15 -6.37
N CYS A 58 -13.67 -15.54 -7.55
CA CYS A 58 -12.49 -15.24 -8.36
C CYS A 58 -11.65 -14.07 -7.81
N ARG A 59 -12.21 -13.31 -6.86
CA ARG A 59 -11.50 -12.26 -6.12
C ARG A 59 -10.50 -12.91 -5.18
N ASP A 60 -9.26 -12.45 -5.26
CA ASP A 60 -8.17 -12.95 -4.44
C ASP A 60 -7.17 -11.81 -4.20
N PRO A 61 -7.07 -11.29 -2.96
CA PRO A 61 -6.21 -10.15 -2.66
C PRO A 61 -4.74 -10.41 -3.00
N LEU A 62 -4.27 -11.63 -2.77
CA LEU A 62 -2.87 -11.99 -2.98
C LEU A 62 -2.56 -12.11 -4.47
N ARG A 63 -3.50 -12.67 -5.25
CA ARG A 63 -3.40 -12.69 -6.71
C ARG A 63 -3.35 -11.27 -7.27
N THR A 64 -4.18 -10.36 -6.78
CA THR A 64 -4.18 -8.95 -7.20
C THR A 64 -2.83 -8.29 -6.94
N LEU A 65 -2.27 -8.46 -5.74
CA LEU A 65 -0.94 -7.95 -5.40
C LEU A 65 0.16 -8.56 -6.30
N SER A 66 0.09 -9.87 -6.58
CA SER A 66 1.03 -10.53 -7.50
C SER A 66 0.94 -10.01 -8.93
N ILE A 67 -0.27 -9.77 -9.46
CA ILE A 67 -0.46 -9.16 -10.80
C ILE A 67 0.13 -7.75 -10.84
N LEU A 68 -0.03 -6.99 -9.75
CA LEU A 68 0.55 -5.66 -9.59
C LEU A 68 2.05 -5.66 -9.24
N HIS A 69 2.69 -6.83 -9.28
CA HIS A 69 4.12 -7.01 -9.01
C HIS A 69 4.55 -6.50 -7.62
N PHE A 70 3.69 -6.65 -6.61
CA PHE A 70 4.07 -6.50 -5.21
C PHE A 70 4.58 -7.81 -4.62
N THR A 71 5.54 -7.69 -3.72
CA THR A 71 5.89 -8.74 -2.76
C THR A 71 5.14 -8.48 -1.46
N TYR A 72 4.75 -9.54 -0.76
CA TYR A 72 3.92 -9.42 0.43
C TYR A 72 4.15 -10.56 1.43
N ASP A 73 3.74 -10.31 2.68
CA ASP A 73 3.62 -11.27 3.76
C ASP A 73 2.19 -11.17 4.33
N GLU A 74 1.41 -12.26 4.24
CA GLU A 74 0.05 -12.31 4.76
C GLU A 74 0.05 -12.79 6.20
N TRP A 75 -0.73 -12.15 7.06
CA TRP A 75 -1.00 -12.65 8.41
C TRP A 75 -1.73 -14.01 8.34
N ASP A 76 -1.11 -15.05 8.90
CA ASP A 76 -1.69 -16.41 8.94
C ASP A 76 -2.80 -16.54 9.98
N TRP A 77 -3.93 -15.90 9.71
CA TRP A 77 -5.11 -15.91 10.57
C TRP A 77 -5.73 -17.30 10.72
N LYS A 78 -5.51 -18.23 9.78
CA LYS A 78 -6.10 -19.57 9.81
C LYS A 78 -5.43 -20.47 10.84
N ASN A 79 -4.11 -20.33 11.00
CA ASN A 79 -3.34 -21.17 11.92
C ASN A 79 -2.92 -20.43 13.20
N SER A 80 -3.20 -19.13 13.32
CA SER A 80 -2.90 -18.35 14.52
C SER A 80 -3.89 -18.65 15.67
N PRO A 81 -3.40 -18.92 16.89
CA PRO A 81 -4.25 -19.12 18.06
C PRO A 81 -5.11 -17.90 18.39
N GLU A 82 -6.37 -18.12 18.76
CA GLU A 82 -7.25 -17.07 19.30
C GLU A 82 -7.02 -16.86 20.82
N PRO A 83 -7.13 -15.62 21.34
CA PRO A 83 -7.39 -14.37 20.60
C PRO A 83 -6.15 -13.88 19.82
N GLN A 84 -6.35 -13.45 18.58
CA GLN A 84 -5.26 -13.08 17.68
C GLN A 84 -4.72 -11.66 17.88
N PHE A 85 -5.49 -10.76 18.51
CA PHE A 85 -5.20 -9.32 18.55
C PHE A 85 -3.75 -8.98 18.91
N ARG A 86 -3.22 -9.52 20.02
CA ARG A 86 -1.87 -9.17 20.49
C ARG A 86 -0.78 -9.66 19.52
N SER A 87 -0.92 -10.89 19.04
CA SER A 87 0.03 -11.45 18.07
C SER A 87 -0.05 -10.74 16.72
N PHE A 88 -1.26 -10.34 16.31
CA PHE A 88 -1.48 -9.56 15.09
C PHE A 88 -0.86 -8.16 15.21
N CYS A 89 -1.11 -7.44 16.30
CA CYS A 89 -0.50 -6.13 16.57
C CYS A 89 1.03 -6.22 16.62
N TYR A 90 1.58 -7.27 17.23
CA TYR A 90 3.02 -7.50 17.24
C TYR A 90 3.57 -7.78 15.83
N TRP A 91 2.88 -8.59 15.02
CA TRP A 91 3.25 -8.83 13.63
C TRP A 91 3.23 -7.52 12.81
N MET A 92 2.17 -6.71 12.92
CA MET A 92 2.08 -5.40 12.25
C MET A 92 3.25 -4.49 12.65
N LYS A 93 3.57 -4.44 13.95
CA LYS A 93 4.72 -3.71 14.47
C LYS A 93 6.01 -4.19 13.81
N LYS A 94 6.29 -5.49 13.79
CA LYS A 94 7.51 -6.02 13.15
C LYS A 94 7.54 -5.65 11.67
N SER A 95 6.43 -5.74 10.94
CA SER A 95 6.36 -5.33 9.53
C SER A 95 6.72 -3.85 9.33
N ILE A 96 6.13 -2.95 10.12
CA ILE A 96 6.39 -1.51 10.02
C ILE A 96 7.84 -1.18 10.41
N LEU A 97 8.41 -1.86 11.42
CA LEU A 97 9.82 -1.69 11.80
C LEU A 97 10.78 -2.09 10.66
N HIS A 98 10.39 -3.07 9.83
CA HIS A 98 11.11 -3.45 8.61
C HIS A 98 10.79 -2.54 7.40
N ARG A 99 10.06 -1.45 7.61
CA ARG A 99 9.62 -0.51 6.58
C ARG A 99 8.65 -1.09 5.56
N HIS A 100 7.88 -2.09 5.96
CA HIS A 100 6.80 -2.68 5.18
C HIS A 100 5.46 -2.13 5.68
N PRO A 101 4.75 -1.30 4.89
CA PRO A 101 3.40 -0.90 5.25
C PRO A 101 2.45 -2.10 5.29
N VAL A 102 1.42 -2.01 6.11
CA VAL A 102 0.43 -3.07 6.29
C VAL A 102 -0.93 -2.56 5.89
N ILE A 103 -1.64 -3.26 5.02
CA ILE A 103 -3.10 -3.10 4.88
C ILE A 103 -3.78 -4.05 5.85
N PHE A 104 -4.79 -3.59 6.58
CA PHE A 104 -5.49 -4.41 7.57
C PHE A 104 -6.96 -4.06 7.66
N GLY A 105 -7.76 -5.04 8.08
CA GLY A 105 -9.20 -4.88 8.30
C GLY A 105 -9.50 -4.27 9.67
N VAL A 106 -10.45 -3.33 9.69
CA VAL A 106 -11.08 -2.78 10.90
C VAL A 106 -12.60 -2.91 10.80
N CYS A 107 -13.27 -2.88 11.94
CA CYS A 107 -14.74 -2.77 12.05
C CYS A 107 -15.13 -1.32 12.38
N LEU A 108 -16.24 -0.86 11.80
CA LEU A 108 -16.93 0.39 12.09
C LEU A 108 -18.31 0.10 12.71
N GLU A 109 -18.88 1.08 13.44
CA GLU A 109 -20.15 0.93 14.18
C GLU A 109 -21.36 0.54 13.32
N SER A 110 -21.32 0.78 12.01
CA SER A 110 -22.48 0.65 11.10
C SER A 110 -22.54 -0.64 10.29
N SER A 111 -21.62 -1.60 10.45
CA SER A 111 -21.67 -2.83 9.64
C SER A 111 -22.81 -3.76 10.01
N SER A 112 -23.56 -4.17 8.99
CA SER A 112 -24.62 -5.15 9.10
C SER A 112 -24.05 -6.57 9.26
N GLY A 113 -23.69 -6.93 10.50
CA GLY A 113 -24.03 -8.22 11.11
C GLY A 113 -23.31 -9.51 10.70
N PHE A 114 -22.41 -9.56 9.71
CA PHE A 114 -21.82 -10.84 9.27
C PHE A 114 -20.34 -10.83 8.95
N GLU A 115 -19.71 -9.67 8.88
CA GLU A 115 -18.32 -9.55 8.43
C GLU A 115 -17.38 -9.38 9.61
N THR A 116 -16.20 -10.00 9.52
CA THR A 116 -15.16 -9.93 10.54
C THR A 116 -14.35 -8.62 10.48
N TYR A 117 -14.63 -7.76 9.50
CA TYR A 117 -14.17 -6.37 9.29
C TYR A 117 -15.10 -5.74 8.24
N ASP A 118 -15.16 -4.41 8.13
CA ASP A 118 -15.99 -3.70 7.13
C ASP A 118 -15.25 -2.53 6.44
N HIS A 119 -14.00 -2.29 6.83
CA HIS A 119 -13.16 -1.26 6.25
C HIS A 119 -11.69 -1.71 6.23
N ILE A 120 -10.93 -1.28 5.21
CA ILE A 120 -9.52 -1.63 5.02
C ILE A 120 -8.68 -0.37 5.03
N VAL A 121 -7.65 -0.35 5.87
CA VAL A 121 -6.82 0.84 6.09
C VAL A 121 -5.33 0.52 6.00
N PRO A 122 -4.49 1.45 5.50
CA PRO A 122 -3.05 1.29 5.50
C PRO A 122 -2.43 1.80 6.82
N ALA A 123 -1.74 0.92 7.54
CA ALA A 123 -0.80 1.29 8.59
C ALA A 123 0.52 1.75 7.98
N VAL A 124 0.98 2.91 8.46
CA VAL A 124 2.05 3.69 7.82
C VAL A 124 3.10 4.16 8.83
N GLY A 125 2.95 3.80 10.11
CA GLY A 125 3.93 4.10 11.14
C GLY A 125 3.58 3.52 12.50
N ILE A 126 4.53 3.57 13.40
CA ILE A 126 4.36 3.14 14.79
C ILE A 126 5.27 3.95 15.72
N ARG A 127 4.72 4.40 16.85
CA ARG A 127 5.49 4.87 18.00
C ARG A 127 5.59 3.71 18.98
N TYR A 128 6.81 3.37 19.37
CA TYR A 128 7.08 2.21 20.21
C TYR A 128 8.20 2.48 21.20
N ARG A 129 8.31 1.62 22.23
CA ARG A 129 9.39 1.66 23.22
C ARG A 129 10.42 0.55 23.05
N ASN A 130 9.95 -0.68 22.89
CA ASN A 130 10.76 -1.89 22.67
C ASN A 130 10.47 -2.44 21.28
N GLU A 131 11.42 -3.05 20.58
CA GLU A 131 11.23 -3.59 19.22
C GLU A 131 10.84 -5.07 19.20
N ASP A 132 11.06 -5.78 20.30
CA ASP A 132 11.06 -7.26 20.34
C ASP A 132 9.93 -7.87 21.16
N GLU A 133 9.01 -7.05 21.65
CA GLU A 133 7.81 -7.50 22.35
C GLU A 133 6.59 -6.68 21.95
N TYR A 134 5.41 -7.25 22.16
CA TYR A 134 4.16 -6.51 22.13
C TYR A 134 4.11 -5.56 23.34
N ASP A 135 3.84 -4.27 23.10
CA ASP A 135 3.54 -3.29 24.16
C ASP A 135 2.17 -2.67 23.88
N PRO A 136 1.18 -2.78 24.80
CA PRO A 136 -0.13 -2.16 24.63
C PRO A 136 -0.09 -0.63 24.54
N ASN A 137 1.03 0.00 24.91
CA ASN A 137 1.24 1.44 24.79
C ASN A 137 1.94 1.84 23.48
N ASP A 138 2.26 0.89 22.59
CA ASP A 138 2.68 1.25 21.24
C ASP A 138 1.50 1.93 20.52
N GLU A 139 1.77 2.99 19.78
CA GLU A 139 0.75 3.75 19.03
C GLU A 139 0.92 3.46 17.54
N LEU A 140 -0.08 2.81 16.94
CA LEU A 140 -0.15 2.60 15.50
C LEU A 140 -0.57 3.89 14.81
N ILE A 141 0.07 4.20 13.69
CA ILE A 141 -0.26 5.34 12.83
C ILE A 141 -0.79 4.79 11.50
N TYR A 142 -2.01 5.16 11.12
CA TYR A 142 -2.69 4.70 9.91
C TYR A 142 -3.54 5.81 9.28
N TYR A 143 -4.07 5.57 8.07
CA TYR A 143 -5.02 6.48 7.42
C TYR A 143 -6.41 5.85 7.35
N ASP A 144 -7.45 6.65 7.61
CA ASP A 144 -8.86 6.23 7.54
C ASP A 144 -9.39 6.16 6.09
N LEU A 145 -8.67 6.77 5.14
CA LEU A 145 -9.05 6.92 3.72
C LEU A 145 -10.31 7.74 3.45
N PHE A 146 -10.87 8.39 4.48
CA PHE A 146 -11.95 9.37 4.38
C PHE A 146 -11.43 10.79 4.52
N SER A 147 -10.22 10.96 5.07
CA SER A 147 -9.58 12.24 5.30
C SER A 147 -8.06 12.19 5.08
N ARG A 148 -7.45 13.38 5.08
CA ARG A 148 -5.99 13.52 5.02
C ARG A 148 -5.30 13.22 6.35
N ASP A 149 -6.07 13.12 7.42
CA ASP A 149 -5.55 13.11 8.77
C ASP A 149 -4.94 11.75 9.11
N GLU A 150 -3.91 11.76 9.94
CA GLU A 150 -3.34 10.55 10.49
C GLU A 150 -4.15 10.09 11.69
N MET A 151 -4.53 8.82 11.68
CA MET A 151 -5.11 8.15 12.83
C MET A 151 -4.02 7.57 13.70
N LYS A 152 -4.23 7.72 15.01
CA LYS A 152 -3.29 7.31 16.06
C LYS A 152 -4.07 6.57 17.13
N ARG A 153 -3.70 5.31 17.36
CA ARG A 153 -4.34 4.44 18.35
C ARG A 153 -3.31 3.61 19.10
N HIS A 154 -3.42 3.55 20.41
CA HIS A 154 -2.64 2.59 21.18
C HIS A 154 -3.08 1.17 20.83
N MET A 155 -2.13 0.26 20.68
CA MET A 155 -2.35 -1.14 20.30
C MET A 155 -2.83 -1.99 21.48
N ASN A 156 -3.77 -1.48 22.28
CA ASN A 156 -4.39 -2.20 23.39
C ASN A 156 -5.86 -2.53 23.10
N GLU A 157 -6.35 -3.56 23.80
CA GLU A 157 -7.68 -4.11 23.58
C GLU A 157 -8.81 -3.14 23.95
N GLU A 158 -8.59 -2.20 24.86
CA GLU A 158 -9.58 -1.19 25.30
C GLU A 158 -9.74 -0.06 24.29
N GLU A 159 -8.63 0.42 23.72
CA GLU A 159 -8.64 1.53 22.77
C GLU A 159 -8.85 1.07 21.32
N PHE A 160 -8.34 -0.10 20.96
CA PHE A 160 -8.31 -0.52 19.56
C PHE A 160 -8.86 -1.93 19.33
N GLY A 161 -9.13 -2.69 20.38
CA GLY A 161 -9.77 -4.00 20.28
C GLY A 161 -11.30 -3.91 20.31
N SER A 162 -11.98 -4.94 19.79
CA SER A 162 -13.38 -5.18 20.08
C SER A 162 -13.72 -6.66 20.22
N THR A 163 -14.50 -6.99 21.25
CA THR A 163 -14.99 -8.34 21.52
C THR A 163 -16.08 -8.80 20.54
N THR A 164 -16.68 -7.88 19.79
CA THR A 164 -17.70 -8.21 18.78
C THR A 164 -17.37 -7.50 17.48
N THR A 165 -17.59 -8.19 16.35
CA THR A 165 -17.41 -7.60 15.01
C THR A 165 -18.49 -6.56 14.67
N ILE A 166 -19.54 -6.48 15.49
CA ILE A 166 -20.77 -5.68 15.27
C ILE A 166 -20.86 -4.49 16.22
N MET A 167 -20.07 -4.45 17.30
CA MET A 167 -20.08 -3.36 18.28
C MET A 167 -18.68 -2.79 18.46
N CYS A 168 -18.06 -2.39 17.35
CA CYS A 168 -17.19 -1.25 17.48
C CYS A 168 -18.11 -0.09 17.89
N GLU A 169 -18.21 0.25 19.19
CA GLU A 169 -18.97 1.43 19.68
C GLU A 169 -18.28 2.75 19.27
N LYS A 170 -17.53 2.71 18.18
CA LYS A 170 -16.63 3.71 17.65
C LYS A 170 -17.12 4.04 16.25
N ASP A 171 -17.72 5.22 16.14
CA ASP A 171 -18.26 5.73 14.88
C ASP A 171 -17.15 6.01 13.85
N TYR A 172 -17.53 6.52 12.68
CA TYR A 172 -16.59 6.97 11.65
C TYR A 172 -15.58 8.02 12.15
N ALA A 173 -15.92 8.80 13.18
CA ALA A 173 -15.03 9.79 13.81
C ALA A 173 -14.09 9.17 14.88
N GLU A 174 -14.32 7.92 15.28
CA GLU A 174 -13.41 7.14 16.12
C GLU A 174 -12.58 6.12 15.35
N TYR A 175 -12.77 6.03 14.02
CA TYR A 175 -11.86 5.40 13.05
C TYR A 175 -11.67 3.88 13.19
N GLY A 176 -12.64 3.22 13.85
CA GLY A 176 -12.78 1.77 13.91
C GLY A 176 -11.90 1.05 14.94
N CYS A 177 -12.04 -0.27 14.96
CA CYS A 177 -11.35 -1.18 15.87
C CYS A 177 -11.01 -2.50 15.19
N ILE A 178 -10.07 -3.23 15.78
CA ILE A 178 -9.63 -4.54 15.34
C ILE A 178 -10.34 -5.60 16.21
N PRO A 179 -10.98 -6.62 15.63
CA PRO A 179 -11.59 -7.70 16.42
C PRO A 179 -10.58 -8.41 17.32
N LEU A 180 -10.99 -8.90 18.48
CA LEU A 180 -10.05 -9.59 19.38
C LEU A 180 -9.66 -11.00 18.88
N ASN A 181 -10.57 -11.68 18.17
CA ASN A 181 -10.43 -13.11 17.91
C ASN A 181 -9.77 -13.41 16.57
N ILE A 182 -10.25 -12.83 15.47
CA ILE A 182 -9.76 -13.09 14.11
C ILE A 182 -9.38 -11.77 13.47
N ASN A 183 -8.19 -11.71 12.88
CA ASN A 183 -7.64 -10.51 12.26
C ASN A 183 -7.19 -10.79 10.83
N TYR A 184 -7.17 -9.76 9.99
CA TYR A 184 -6.68 -9.86 8.62
C TYR A 184 -5.72 -8.72 8.35
N GLY A 185 -4.57 -9.06 7.77
CA GLY A 185 -3.55 -8.09 7.41
C GLY A 185 -2.62 -8.64 6.36
N ILE A 186 -2.13 -7.75 5.50
CA ILE A 186 -1.11 -8.06 4.49
C ILE A 186 -0.04 -6.96 4.58
N ALA A 187 1.18 -7.35 4.89
CA ALA A 187 2.33 -6.46 4.79
C ALA A 187 2.78 -6.44 3.33
N ILE A 188 2.80 -5.28 2.70
CA ILE A 188 3.38 -5.12 1.36
C ILE A 188 4.87 -4.86 1.57
N THR A 189 5.72 -5.79 1.15
CA THR A 189 7.14 -5.82 1.50
C THR A 189 8.03 -5.16 0.46
N GLY A 190 7.50 -4.85 -0.72
CA GLY A 190 8.28 -4.33 -1.83
C GLY A 190 7.64 -4.58 -3.18
N ILE A 191 8.42 -4.32 -4.21
CA ILE A 191 8.12 -4.64 -5.61
C ILE A 191 8.93 -5.87 -6.02
N VAL A 192 8.38 -6.70 -6.91
CA VAL A 192 9.08 -7.88 -7.42
C VAL A 192 10.26 -7.44 -8.28
N ASP A 193 11.45 -7.81 -7.83
CA ASP A 193 12.75 -7.64 -8.48
C ASP A 193 13.66 -8.79 -8.01
N GLU A 194 13.50 -9.97 -8.61
CA GLU A 194 14.10 -11.22 -8.15
C GLU A 194 15.64 -11.15 -8.07
N ASP A 195 16.26 -10.40 -8.99
CA ASP A 195 17.71 -10.25 -9.09
C ASP A 195 18.23 -8.99 -8.37
N ARG A 196 17.34 -8.20 -7.75
CA ARG A 196 17.64 -7.01 -6.95
C ARG A 196 18.50 -5.97 -7.68
N VAL A 197 18.17 -5.71 -8.94
CA VAL A 197 18.93 -4.79 -9.80
C VAL A 197 18.39 -3.36 -9.78
N THR A 198 17.18 -3.17 -9.26
CA THR A 198 16.51 -1.89 -9.18
C THR A 198 16.71 -1.23 -7.81
N LEU A 199 16.75 0.10 -7.82
CA LEU A 199 16.93 0.91 -6.61
C LEU A 199 15.57 1.26 -5.98
N PRO A 200 15.53 1.54 -4.67
CA PRO A 200 14.31 1.99 -4.03
C PRO A 200 13.83 3.33 -4.58
N ILE A 201 12.53 3.39 -4.90
CA ILE A 201 11.86 4.56 -5.45
C ILE A 201 10.61 4.86 -4.64
N GLN A 202 10.36 6.15 -4.43
CA GLN A 202 9.09 6.68 -3.96
C GLN A 202 8.53 7.65 -5.00
N LEU A 203 7.21 7.67 -5.14
CA LEU A 203 6.47 8.58 -6.01
C LEU A 203 5.55 9.45 -5.17
N SER A 204 5.51 10.74 -5.47
CA SER A 204 4.46 11.65 -5.01
C SER A 204 3.70 12.18 -6.22
N VAL A 205 2.39 12.38 -6.07
CA VAL A 205 1.53 12.98 -7.10
C VAL A 205 0.88 14.27 -6.57
N SER A 206 0.58 15.20 -7.46
CA SER A 206 0.09 16.54 -7.07
C SER A 206 -1.36 16.60 -6.58
N SER A 207 -2.18 15.58 -6.87
CA SER A 207 -3.54 15.47 -6.34
C SER A 207 -3.58 14.51 -5.17
N TYR A 208 -4.48 14.75 -4.22
CA TYR A 208 -4.81 13.82 -3.12
C TYR A 208 -5.96 12.87 -3.47
N GLU A 209 -6.82 13.29 -4.39
CA GLU A 209 -8.06 12.62 -4.74
C GLU A 209 -7.94 12.15 -6.19
N GLU A 210 -8.56 11.02 -6.47
CA GLU A 210 -8.79 10.53 -7.83
C GLU A 210 -10.25 10.87 -8.21
N PRO A 211 -10.51 11.58 -9.32
CA PRO A 211 -11.86 11.78 -9.80
C PRO A 211 -12.60 10.45 -10.01
N ASN A 212 -13.84 10.38 -9.58
CA ASN A 212 -14.65 9.18 -9.63
C ASN A 212 -15.25 8.95 -11.03
N VAL A 213 -14.49 8.23 -11.85
CA VAL A 213 -14.86 7.95 -13.24
C VAL A 213 -16.07 7.02 -13.39
N ASP A 214 -16.49 6.33 -12.32
CA ASP A 214 -17.73 5.53 -12.34
C ASP A 214 -18.99 6.42 -12.35
N PHE A 215 -18.86 7.68 -11.95
CA PHE A 215 -19.90 8.70 -12.04
C PHE A 215 -19.57 9.78 -13.08
N ASP A 216 -18.84 9.42 -14.14
CA ASP A 216 -18.50 10.29 -15.26
C ASP A 216 -17.71 11.56 -14.86
N GLU A 217 -16.99 11.54 -13.72
CA GLU A 217 -16.04 12.62 -13.42
C GLU A 217 -14.84 12.56 -14.38
N GLU A 218 -14.40 13.73 -14.85
CA GLU A 218 -13.31 13.82 -15.82
C GLU A 218 -11.96 13.47 -15.17
N PRO A 219 -11.16 12.58 -15.78
CA PRO A 219 -9.79 12.31 -15.32
C PRO A 219 -8.94 13.58 -15.30
N ILE A 220 -8.05 13.67 -14.30
CA ILE A 220 -7.14 14.81 -14.16
C ILE A 220 -5.71 14.43 -14.48
N GLU A 221 -4.95 15.39 -15.00
CA GLU A 221 -3.49 15.30 -15.10
C GLU A 221 -2.84 15.66 -13.77
N MET A 222 -1.89 14.82 -13.34
CA MET A 222 -1.11 15.03 -12.13
C MET A 222 0.37 15.12 -12.44
N ILE A 223 1.07 15.91 -11.63
CA ILE A 223 2.54 15.98 -11.65
C ILE A 223 3.08 14.85 -10.77
N GLY A 224 3.92 13.99 -11.34
CA GLY A 224 4.70 13.00 -10.61
C GLY A 224 6.05 13.54 -10.16
N ILE A 225 6.41 13.31 -8.90
CA ILE A 225 7.76 13.56 -8.36
C ILE A 225 8.31 12.22 -7.87
N VAL A 226 9.40 11.78 -8.49
CA VAL A 226 10.08 10.52 -8.19
C VAL A 226 11.30 10.81 -7.34
N GLN A 227 11.38 10.17 -6.18
CA GLN A 227 12.56 10.18 -5.33
C GLN A 227 13.24 8.82 -5.40
N ILE A 228 14.54 8.83 -5.71
CA ILE A 228 15.38 7.64 -5.79
C ILE A 228 16.39 7.72 -4.64
N THR A 229 16.63 6.61 -3.97
CA THR A 229 17.56 6.51 -2.83
C THR A 229 18.60 5.42 -3.08
N ASP A 230 19.54 5.28 -2.14
CA ASP A 230 20.65 4.31 -2.20
C ASP A 230 21.56 4.45 -3.43
N LEU A 231 21.69 5.68 -3.94
CA LEU A 231 22.59 5.97 -5.05
C LEU A 231 24.05 6.03 -4.58
N ILE A 232 24.96 5.58 -5.45
CA ILE A 232 26.41 5.72 -5.28
C ILE A 232 26.86 6.92 -6.10
N VAL A 233 27.46 7.90 -5.42
CA VAL A 233 27.94 9.14 -6.04
C VAL A 233 28.97 8.83 -7.14
N GLY A 234 28.80 9.48 -8.30
CA GLY A 234 29.65 9.31 -9.48
C GLY A 234 29.14 8.26 -10.47
N ASN A 235 28.26 7.34 -10.04
CA ASN A 235 27.67 6.36 -10.95
C ASN A 235 26.58 6.99 -11.81
N VAL A 236 26.37 6.40 -12.99
CA VAL A 236 25.31 6.77 -13.92
C VAL A 236 24.13 5.83 -13.73
N TYR A 237 22.93 6.40 -13.71
CA TYR A 237 21.67 5.70 -13.50
C TYR A 237 20.68 6.00 -14.62
N ILE A 238 19.76 5.07 -14.83
CA ILE A 238 18.67 5.20 -15.79
C ILE A 238 17.36 4.94 -15.05
N LEU A 239 16.51 5.96 -14.99
CA LEU A 239 15.13 5.87 -14.52
C LEU A 239 14.24 5.51 -15.72
N LEU A 240 13.47 4.43 -15.60
CA LEU A 240 12.53 3.92 -16.58
C LEU A 240 11.11 4.17 -16.09
N ARG A 241 10.25 4.65 -16.98
CA ARG A 241 8.82 4.85 -16.74
C ARG A 241 8.02 3.87 -17.60
N TYR A 242 7.09 3.16 -16.98
CA TYR A 242 6.16 2.24 -17.64
C TYR A 242 4.73 2.75 -17.44
N SER A 243 3.88 2.65 -18.45
CA SER A 243 2.45 2.98 -18.40
C SER A 243 1.56 1.73 -18.27
N SER A 244 2.17 0.57 -18.02
CA SER A 244 1.49 -0.71 -17.78
C SER A 244 2.34 -1.60 -16.88
N TYR A 245 1.70 -2.24 -15.90
CA TYR A 245 2.36 -3.21 -15.02
C TYR A 245 2.86 -4.43 -15.81
N GLU A 246 2.16 -4.84 -16.87
CA GLU A 246 2.50 -6.02 -17.70
C GLU A 246 3.86 -5.91 -18.39
N HIS A 247 4.37 -4.69 -18.58
CA HIS A 247 5.63 -4.43 -19.25
C HIS A 247 6.81 -4.30 -18.28
N VAL A 248 6.56 -4.26 -16.98
CA VAL A 248 7.60 -4.12 -15.95
C VAL A 248 8.27 -5.49 -15.74
N PRO A 249 9.57 -5.65 -16.03
CA PRO A 249 10.26 -6.90 -15.74
C PRO A 249 10.31 -7.16 -14.23
N THR A 250 10.17 -8.43 -13.86
CA THR A 250 10.25 -8.91 -12.47
C THR A 250 11.55 -9.64 -12.17
N LYS A 251 12.32 -9.97 -13.22
CA LYS A 251 13.55 -10.75 -13.19
C LYS A 251 14.46 -10.32 -14.33
N GLY A 252 15.76 -10.43 -14.13
CA GLY A 252 16.81 -10.17 -15.11
C GLY A 252 17.84 -9.17 -14.62
N ASP A 253 18.94 -9.09 -15.37
CA ASP A 253 19.94 -8.04 -15.16
C ASP A 253 19.41 -6.66 -15.61
N ALA A 254 20.22 -5.62 -15.40
CA ALA A 254 19.88 -4.26 -15.85
C ALA A 254 19.60 -4.17 -17.36
N ASN A 255 20.18 -5.05 -18.20
CA ASN A 255 19.94 -5.04 -19.63
C ASN A 255 18.53 -5.52 -19.99
N ILE A 256 17.94 -6.45 -19.24
CA ILE A 256 16.55 -6.85 -19.43
C ILE A 256 15.61 -5.66 -19.24
N PHE A 257 15.84 -4.84 -18.20
CA PHE A 257 15.09 -3.60 -17.99
C PHE A 257 15.31 -2.61 -19.16
N LEU A 258 16.54 -2.47 -19.66
CA LEU A 258 16.83 -1.60 -20.82
C LEU A 258 16.28 -2.08 -22.16
N GLN A 259 15.94 -3.37 -22.28
CA GLN A 259 15.34 -3.95 -23.49
C GLN A 259 13.81 -4.11 -23.36
N SER A 260 13.26 -3.86 -22.16
CA SER A 260 11.83 -3.93 -21.89
C SER A 260 11.04 -2.81 -22.58
N LYS A 261 9.72 -2.93 -22.58
CA LYS A 261 8.79 -1.99 -23.23
C LYS A 261 8.45 -0.79 -22.32
N PHE A 262 9.47 -0.07 -21.85
CA PHE A 262 9.26 1.19 -21.12
C PHE A 262 8.84 2.32 -22.08
N ASP A 263 8.11 3.30 -21.54
CA ASP A 263 7.51 4.43 -22.29
C ASP A 263 8.39 5.69 -22.31
N ALA A 264 9.26 5.82 -21.31
CA ALA A 264 10.25 6.88 -21.23
C ALA A 264 11.44 6.45 -20.39
N LYS A 265 12.59 7.10 -20.62
CA LYS A 265 13.78 6.94 -19.81
C LYS A 265 14.44 8.28 -19.52
N HIS A 266 15.07 8.39 -18.35
CA HIS A 266 15.84 9.54 -17.91
C HIS A 266 17.19 9.06 -17.37
N GLN A 267 18.29 9.51 -17.99
CA GLN A 267 19.64 9.18 -17.56
C GLN A 267 20.23 10.33 -16.74
N PHE A 268 20.87 10.04 -15.61
CA PHE A 268 21.53 11.04 -14.78
C PHE A 268 22.79 10.47 -14.11
N THR A 269 23.69 11.36 -13.69
CA THR A 269 24.84 11.00 -12.85
C THR A 269 24.49 11.35 -11.40
N ALA A 270 24.71 10.43 -10.47
CA ALA A 270 24.44 10.70 -9.06
C ALA A 270 25.49 11.65 -8.48
N HIS A 271 25.05 12.81 -8.00
CA HIS A 271 25.90 13.75 -7.26
C HIS A 271 25.69 13.66 -5.74
N GLN A 272 24.66 12.92 -5.32
CA GLN A 272 24.26 12.66 -3.94
C GLN A 272 23.76 11.21 -3.84
N THR A 273 23.49 10.73 -2.62
CA THR A 273 22.90 9.40 -2.39
C THR A 273 21.39 9.34 -2.69
N THR A 274 20.79 10.50 -2.99
CA THR A 274 19.40 10.63 -3.40
C THR A 274 19.30 11.47 -4.68
N TYR A 275 18.22 11.26 -5.43
CA TYR A 275 17.91 12.05 -6.62
C TYR A 275 16.41 12.26 -6.74
N THR A 276 16.00 13.49 -7.01
CA THR A 276 14.60 13.85 -7.24
C THR A 276 14.41 14.19 -8.72
N TYR A 277 13.45 13.52 -9.34
CA TYR A 277 13.05 13.73 -10.72
C TYR A 277 11.58 14.15 -10.77
N LYS A 278 11.31 15.28 -11.41
CA LYS A 278 9.94 15.67 -11.76
C LYS A 278 9.63 15.06 -13.13
N ASP A 279 8.61 14.21 -13.22
CA ASP A 279 8.21 13.63 -14.51
C ASP A 279 7.81 14.75 -15.47
N ALA A 280 8.38 14.69 -16.68
CA ALA A 280 8.06 15.61 -17.75
C ALA A 280 6.70 15.27 -18.41
N LYS A 281 6.23 14.02 -18.24
CA LYS A 281 4.90 13.58 -18.65
C LYS A 281 3.95 13.66 -17.45
N SER A 282 2.75 14.17 -17.67
CA SER A 282 1.67 14.06 -16.69
C SER A 282 1.32 12.59 -16.44
N ILE A 283 0.83 12.29 -15.25
CA ILE A 283 0.20 11.02 -14.88
C ILE A 283 -1.31 11.28 -14.86
N PHE A 284 -2.11 10.58 -15.66
CA PHE A 284 -3.56 10.71 -15.53
C PHE A 284 -4.06 9.95 -14.31
N SER A 285 -5.10 10.46 -13.67
CA SER A 285 -5.70 9.85 -12.47
C SER A 285 -6.21 8.43 -12.72
N THR A 286 -6.58 8.10 -13.95
CA THR A 286 -7.02 6.76 -14.37
C THR A 286 -5.88 5.81 -14.76
N ASP A 287 -4.65 6.31 -14.88
CA ASP A 287 -3.53 5.54 -15.41
C ASP A 287 -2.99 4.48 -14.44
N CYS A 288 -2.10 3.67 -14.99
CA CYS A 288 -1.16 2.82 -14.31
C CYS A 288 0.26 3.31 -14.64
N VAL A 289 1.06 3.73 -13.67
CA VAL A 289 2.44 4.16 -13.94
C VAL A 289 3.41 3.51 -12.96
N TYR A 290 4.50 2.95 -13.47
CA TYR A 290 5.58 2.38 -12.66
C TYR A 290 6.91 3.05 -12.99
N TYR A 291 7.73 3.23 -11.96
CA TYR A 291 9.11 3.65 -12.09
C TYR A 291 10.06 2.54 -11.65
N ARG A 292 11.13 2.32 -12.42
CA ARG A 292 12.27 1.47 -12.02
C ARG A 292 13.55 2.21 -12.32
N CYS A 293 14.49 2.23 -11.38
CA CYS A 293 15.80 2.85 -11.57
C CYS A 293 16.86 1.78 -11.48
N ILE A 294 17.73 1.75 -12.47
CA ILE A 294 18.84 0.81 -12.57
C ILE A 294 20.15 1.57 -12.68
N GLN A 295 21.22 1.00 -12.14
CA GLN A 295 22.56 1.49 -12.43
C GLN A 295 22.93 1.13 -13.87
N LYS A 296 23.48 2.09 -14.61
CA LYS A 296 24.05 1.84 -15.92
C LYS A 296 25.37 1.09 -15.74
N THR A 297 25.44 -0.12 -16.26
CA THR A 297 26.68 -0.90 -16.39
C THR A 297 27.24 -0.72 -17.79
N ASP A 298 28.55 -0.60 -17.92
CA ASP A 298 29.27 -0.52 -19.21
C ASP A 298 29.33 -1.88 -19.93
#